data_AF-A0A0K8R9V1-F1
#
_entry.id   AF-A0A0K8R9V1-F1
#
_cell.length_a   1.000
_cell.length_b   1.000
_cell.length_c   1.000
_cell.angle_alpha   90.00
_cell.angle_beta   90.00
_cell.angle_gamma   90.00
#
_symmetry.space_group_name_H-M   'P 1'
#
loop_
_entity.id
_entity.type
_entity.pdbx_description
1 polymer ?
#
loop_
_entity_poly.entity_id
_entity_poly.type
_entity_poly.pdbx_seq_one_letter_code
_entity_poly.pdbx_strand_id
1 'polypeptide(L)'
;MTTDVYRDVDGLHISRIFHESCVRSAMAYKPRPGDVFIVSYPKCGTTWMQHIVYSIYTGGVPPKDMTEFMTRTPFLELLGAEGAVKMPRPGAIKTHLPYHLQPYSPDAKYIYVTRNPYDCCVSFYHHTKSFPAYQFETKSFDELLRE
;
A
#
# COMPACT_ATOMS: atom_id res chain seq x y z
N MET A 1 6.64 20.96 -19.34
CA MET A 1 7.50 19.76 -19.31
C MET A 1 6.72 18.72 -18.52
N THR A 2 6.30 17.62 -19.16
CA THR A 2 5.63 16.51 -18.47
C THR A 2 6.64 15.85 -17.54
N THR A 3 6.46 16.04 -16.23
CA THR A 3 7.29 15.41 -15.22
C THR A 3 6.96 13.92 -15.24
N ASP A 4 7.97 13.06 -15.46
CA ASP A 4 7.82 11.62 -15.34
C ASP A 4 7.21 11.28 -13.97
N VAL A 5 6.01 10.70 -13.96
CA VAL A 5 5.19 10.46 -12.76
C VAL A 5 5.69 9.25 -11.97
N TYR A 6 6.40 8.36 -12.65
CA TYR A 6 6.95 7.14 -12.10
C TYR A 6 8.47 7.21 -12.07
N ARG A 7 9.08 6.22 -11.43
CA ARG A 7 10.53 5.97 -11.43
C ARG A 7 10.78 4.52 -11.04
N ASP A 8 11.97 4.03 -11.37
CA ASP A 8 12.48 2.81 -10.77
C ASP A 8 13.18 3.13 -9.43
N VAL A 9 12.90 2.33 -8.40
CA VAL A 9 13.63 2.34 -7.13
C VAL A 9 14.04 0.90 -6.84
N ASP A 10 15.29 0.58 -7.14
CA ASP A 10 15.92 -0.72 -6.87
C ASP A 10 15.11 -1.90 -7.46
N GLY A 11 14.59 -1.74 -8.69
CA GLY A 11 13.78 -2.74 -9.39
C GLY A 11 12.27 -2.65 -9.15
N LEU A 12 11.80 -1.64 -8.39
CA LEU A 12 10.38 -1.35 -8.20
C LEU A 12 9.96 -0.13 -9.03
N HIS A 13 9.13 -0.34 -10.05
CA HIS A 13 8.47 0.74 -10.77
C HIS A 13 7.33 1.33 -9.92
N ILE A 14 7.50 2.57 -9.46
CA ILE A 14 6.60 3.19 -8.48
C ILE A 14 6.41 4.69 -8.75
N SER A 15 5.24 5.22 -8.36
CA SER A 15 4.95 6.64 -8.46
C SER A 15 5.90 7.48 -7.59
N ARG A 16 6.28 8.67 -8.07
CA ARG A 16 7.16 9.60 -7.36
C ARG A 16 6.60 10.14 -6.04
N ILE A 17 5.31 9.93 -5.79
CA ILE A 17 4.61 10.21 -4.52
C ILE A 17 5.30 9.50 -3.35
N PHE A 18 5.86 8.31 -3.59
CA PHE A 18 6.54 7.52 -2.57
C PHE A 18 8.01 7.90 -2.49
N HIS A 19 8.43 8.63 -1.47
CA HIS A 19 9.82 9.05 -1.32
C HIS A 19 10.79 7.86 -1.35
N GLU A 20 11.88 7.95 -2.11
CA GLU A 20 12.78 6.80 -2.33
C GLU A 20 13.35 6.24 -1.03
N SER A 21 13.67 7.10 -0.06
CA SER A 21 14.16 6.63 1.24
C SER A 21 13.11 5.80 1.99
N CYS A 22 11.82 6.14 1.87
CA CYS A 22 10.73 5.35 2.46
C CYS A 22 10.60 4.00 1.74
N VAL A 23 10.67 3.99 0.42
CA VAL A 23 10.59 2.75 -0.39
C VAL A 23 11.75 1.81 -0.06
N ARG A 24 12.99 2.30 -0.04
CA ARG A 24 14.16 1.49 0.36
C ARG A 24 14.06 1.02 1.81
N SER A 25 13.60 1.89 2.71
CA SER A 25 13.36 1.54 4.12
C SER A 25 12.28 0.46 4.26
N ALA A 26 11.24 0.50 3.44
CA ALA A 26 10.18 -0.50 3.40
C ALA A 26 10.74 -1.87 3.00
N MET A 27 11.52 -1.94 1.91
CA MET A 27 12.18 -3.17 1.47
C MET A 27 13.16 -3.73 2.52
N ALA A 28 13.83 -2.84 3.27
CA ALA A 28 14.78 -3.20 4.31
C ALA A 28 14.13 -3.56 5.65
N TYR A 29 12.81 -3.40 5.80
CA TYR A 29 12.12 -3.68 7.06
C TYR A 29 12.36 -5.12 7.51
N LYS A 30 12.53 -5.31 8.82
CA LYS A 30 12.66 -6.63 9.44
C LYS A 30 11.37 -6.92 10.19
N PRO A 31 10.48 -7.80 9.68
CA PRO A 31 9.25 -8.13 10.36
C PRO A 31 9.50 -8.68 11.75
N ARG A 32 8.69 -8.25 12.72
CA ARG A 32 8.76 -8.72 14.11
C ARG A 32 7.83 -9.92 14.29
N PRO A 33 8.12 -10.80 15.27
CA PRO A 33 7.18 -11.85 15.64
C PRO A 33 5.80 -11.28 15.96
N GLY A 34 4.77 -11.86 15.34
CA GLY A 34 3.39 -11.44 15.50
C GLY A 34 2.95 -10.22 14.68
N ASP A 35 3.83 -9.60 13.89
CA ASP A 35 3.39 -8.59 12.91
C ASP A 35 2.42 -9.24 11.91
N VAL A 36 1.41 -8.46 11.51
CA VAL A 36 0.42 -8.87 10.50
C VAL A 36 0.52 -7.94 9.31
N PHE A 37 0.65 -8.51 8.11
CA PHE A 37 0.70 -7.78 6.86
C PHE A 37 -0.60 -7.94 6.08
N ILE A 38 -1.10 -6.84 5.54
CA ILE A 38 -2.13 -6.81 4.51
C ILE A 38 -1.41 -6.53 3.19
N VAL A 39 -1.26 -7.58 2.39
CA VAL A 39 -0.55 -7.57 1.12
C VAL A 39 -1.57 -7.59 0.00
N SER A 40 -1.40 -6.73 -1.00
CA SER A 40 -2.28 -6.73 -2.17
C SER A 40 -1.62 -6.00 -3.33
N TYR A 41 -2.00 -6.32 -4.57
CA TYR A 41 -1.79 -5.36 -5.65
C TYR A 41 -2.70 -4.12 -5.44
N PRO A 42 -2.30 -2.90 -5.86
CA PRO A 42 -3.18 -1.74 -5.77
C PRO A 42 -4.57 -2.04 -6.33
N LYS A 43 -5.61 -1.56 -5.62
CA LYS A 43 -7.04 -1.69 -6.01
C LYS A 43 -7.66 -3.09 -5.89
N CYS A 44 -6.96 -4.05 -5.28
CA CYS A 44 -7.55 -5.35 -4.89
C CYS A 44 -8.42 -5.31 -3.63
N GLY A 45 -8.84 -4.14 -3.13
CA GLY A 45 -9.69 -4.03 -1.93
C GLY A 45 -8.94 -3.82 -0.61
N THR A 46 -7.71 -3.29 -0.66
CA THR A 46 -6.85 -3.08 0.51
C THR A 46 -7.50 -2.25 1.60
N THR A 47 -8.21 -1.16 1.24
CA THR A 47 -8.93 -0.32 2.22
C THR A 47 -9.96 -1.11 2.99
N TRP A 48 -10.72 -1.98 2.32
CA TRP A 48 -11.73 -2.81 2.97
C TRP A 48 -11.08 -3.81 3.93
N MET A 49 -10.00 -4.47 3.51
CA MET A 49 -9.26 -5.39 4.37
C MET A 49 -8.63 -4.68 5.59
N GLN A 50 -8.07 -3.47 5.41
CA GLN A 50 -7.57 -2.66 6.53
C GLN A 50 -8.66 -2.40 7.55
N HIS A 51 -9.88 -2.02 7.12
CA HIS A 51 -11.00 -1.80 8.03
C HIS A 51 -11.46 -3.08 8.73
N ILE A 52 -11.53 -4.21 8.03
CA ILE A 52 -11.90 -5.50 8.66
C ILE A 52 -10.91 -5.85 9.77
N VAL A 53 -9.61 -5.82 9.48
CA VAL A 53 -8.56 -6.16 10.46
C VAL A 53 -8.54 -5.14 11.60
N TYR A 54 -8.68 -3.86 11.29
CA TYR A 54 -8.80 -2.80 12.30
C TYR A 54 -9.96 -3.08 13.26
N SER A 55 -11.17 -3.33 12.73
CA SER A 55 -12.35 -3.63 13.54
C SER A 55 -12.19 -4.88 14.39
N ILE A 56 -11.51 -5.91 13.91
CA ILE A 56 -11.19 -7.10 14.72
C ILE A 56 -10.31 -6.71 15.92
N TYR A 57 -9.28 -5.89 15.70
CA TYR A 57 -8.36 -5.49 16.76
C TYR A 57 -8.93 -4.47 17.75
N THR A 58 -9.91 -3.69 17.35
CA THR A 58 -10.54 -2.68 18.22
C THR A 58 -11.88 -3.13 18.80
N GLY A 59 -12.30 -4.38 18.58
CA GLY A 59 -13.60 -4.86 19.03
C GLY A 59 -14.77 -4.11 18.39
N GLY A 60 -14.60 -3.67 17.14
CA GLY A 60 -15.62 -2.94 16.37
C GLY A 60 -15.66 -1.43 16.61
N VAL A 61 -14.82 -0.88 17.49
CA VAL A 61 -14.75 0.57 17.70
C VAL A 61 -14.14 1.22 16.45
N PRO A 62 -14.81 2.18 15.80
CA PRO A 62 -14.28 2.85 14.61
C PRO A 62 -13.11 3.79 14.96
N PRO A 63 -12.21 4.09 14.00
CA PRO A 63 -11.14 5.05 14.23
C PRO A 63 -11.70 6.44 14.48
N LYS A 64 -11.09 7.19 15.41
CA LYS A 64 -11.49 8.58 15.71
C LYS A 64 -11.28 9.49 14.52
N ASP A 65 -10.18 9.28 13.80
CA ASP A 65 -9.81 10.03 12.61
C ASP A 65 -8.93 9.19 11.68
N MET A 66 -8.58 9.78 10.54
CA MET A 66 -7.75 9.13 9.53
C MET A 66 -6.31 8.88 10.05
N THR A 67 -5.81 9.73 10.95
CA THR A 67 -4.46 9.62 11.53
C THR A 67 -4.35 8.38 12.40
N GLU A 68 -5.34 8.13 13.26
CA GLU A 68 -5.41 6.92 14.07
C GLU A 68 -5.46 5.68 13.19
N PHE A 69 -6.31 5.70 12.15
CA PHE A 69 -6.45 4.59 11.22
C PHE A 69 -5.13 4.28 10.49
N MET A 70 -4.46 5.30 9.95
CA MET A 70 -3.17 5.16 9.26
C MET A 70 -2.04 4.75 10.21
N THR A 71 -2.08 5.18 11.47
CA THR A 71 -1.07 4.82 12.47
C THR A 71 -1.18 3.36 12.89
N ARG A 72 -2.39 2.80 12.96
CA ARG A 72 -2.63 1.37 13.25
C ARG A 72 -2.57 0.47 12.01
N THR A 73 -2.70 1.07 10.82
CA THR A 73 -2.58 0.36 9.55
C THR A 73 -1.59 1.03 8.57
N PRO A 74 -0.31 1.20 8.97
CA PRO A 74 0.65 2.00 8.23
C PRO A 74 0.91 1.41 6.84
N PHE A 75 0.99 2.28 5.84
CA PHE A 75 1.40 1.90 4.49
C PHE A 75 2.93 1.95 4.39
N LEU A 76 3.54 0.77 4.32
CA LEU A 76 4.98 0.59 4.50
C LEU A 76 5.80 1.40 3.49
N GLU A 77 5.43 1.42 2.21
CA GLU A 77 6.13 2.15 1.15
C GLU A 77 6.01 3.67 1.29
N LEU A 78 4.95 4.14 1.94
CA LEU A 78 4.71 5.57 2.16
C LEU A 78 5.45 6.10 3.38
N LEU A 79 5.43 5.34 4.48
CA LEU A 79 5.96 5.74 5.78
C LEU A 79 7.34 5.15 6.09
N GLY A 80 7.83 4.24 5.25
CA GLY A 80 9.03 3.44 5.50
C GLY A 80 8.87 2.48 6.69
N ALA A 81 9.98 1.85 7.07
CA ALA A 81 10.04 0.97 8.24
C ALA A 81 9.63 1.69 9.53
N GLU A 82 9.88 3.00 9.64
CA GLU A 82 9.57 3.79 10.83
C GLU A 82 8.08 3.75 11.19
N GLY A 83 7.19 3.84 10.19
CA GLY A 83 5.76 3.71 10.40
C GLY A 83 5.36 2.38 11.02
N ALA A 84 5.92 1.27 10.53
CA ALA A 84 5.69 -0.07 11.09
C ALA A 84 6.34 -0.28 12.47
N VAL A 85 7.49 0.35 12.71
CA VAL A 85 8.20 0.34 14.00
C VAL A 85 7.38 1.03 15.08
N LYS A 86 6.82 2.20 14.78
CA LYS A 86 6.02 3.05 15.68
C LYS A 86 4.54 2.65 15.77
N MET A 87 4.07 1.76 14.90
CA MET A 87 2.70 1.25 14.90
C MET A 87 2.28 0.72 16.29
N PRO A 88 1.19 1.24 16.88
CA PRO A 88 0.57 0.67 18.06
C PRO A 88 0.10 -0.76 17.80
N ARG A 89 0.34 -1.67 18.75
CA ARG A 89 -0.07 -3.08 18.65
C ARG A 89 -1.25 -3.38 19.59
N PRO A 90 -2.23 -4.20 19.18
CA PRO A 90 -2.33 -4.85 17.87
C PRO A 90 -2.63 -3.87 16.71
N GLY A 91 -2.10 -4.17 15.53
CA GLY A 91 -2.17 -3.37 14.30
C GLY A 91 -1.70 -4.21 13.10
N ALA A 92 -1.89 -3.70 11.88
CA ALA A 92 -1.55 -4.43 10.65
C ALA A 92 -0.89 -3.55 9.58
N ILE A 93 0.26 -3.99 9.07
CA ILE A 93 1.07 -3.25 8.10
C ILE A 93 0.49 -3.47 6.69
N LYS A 94 0.12 -2.39 5.99
CA LYS A 94 -0.29 -2.45 4.59
C LYS A 94 0.95 -2.40 3.69
N THR A 95 0.94 -3.20 2.62
CA THR A 95 1.94 -3.11 1.55
C THR A 95 1.43 -3.59 0.19
N HIS A 96 2.05 -3.05 -0.87
CA HIS A 96 1.90 -3.39 -2.28
C HIS A 96 3.20 -3.93 -2.90
N LEU A 97 4.25 -4.16 -2.10
CA LEU A 97 5.51 -4.69 -2.60
C LEU A 97 5.31 -6.05 -3.29
N PRO A 98 5.99 -6.29 -4.42
CA PRO A 98 5.97 -7.59 -5.06
C PRO A 98 6.68 -8.62 -4.18
N TYR A 99 6.33 -9.89 -4.36
CA TYR A 99 6.79 -10.99 -3.50
C TYR A 99 8.32 -11.03 -3.30
N HIS A 100 9.11 -10.74 -4.33
CA HIS A 100 10.56 -10.79 -4.28
C HIS A 100 11.22 -9.59 -3.56
N LEU A 101 10.47 -8.50 -3.32
CA LEU A 101 10.93 -7.31 -2.57
C LEU A 101 10.27 -7.19 -1.20
N GLN A 102 9.28 -8.05 -0.90
CA GLN A 102 8.51 -8.01 0.31
C GLN A 102 9.34 -8.49 1.52
N PRO A 103 9.40 -7.71 2.62
CA PRO A 103 9.91 -8.19 3.90
C PRO A 103 9.20 -9.45 4.39
N TYR A 104 9.98 -10.50 4.67
CA TYR A 104 9.50 -11.80 5.10
C TYR A 104 10.06 -12.24 6.46
N SER A 105 9.21 -12.84 7.30
CA SER A 105 9.59 -13.60 8.48
C SER A 105 8.61 -14.76 8.68
N PRO A 106 9.06 -15.97 9.04
CA PRO A 106 8.16 -17.07 9.38
C PRO A 106 7.30 -16.80 10.62
N ASP A 107 7.72 -15.87 11.48
CA ASP A 107 7.02 -15.51 12.72
C ASP A 107 5.97 -14.40 12.53
N ALA A 108 5.83 -13.88 11.31
CA ALA A 108 4.81 -12.90 10.93
C ALA A 108 3.64 -13.57 10.19
N LYS A 109 2.51 -12.88 10.09
CA LYS A 109 1.32 -13.35 9.37
C LYS A 109 1.04 -12.47 8.16
N TYR A 110 0.56 -13.07 7.07
CA TYR A 110 0.33 -12.38 5.81
C TYR A 110 -1.08 -12.67 5.30
N ILE A 111 -1.88 -11.61 5.13
CA ILE A 111 -3.19 -11.65 4.48
C ILE A 111 -2.99 -11.11 3.07
N TYR A 112 -2.94 -12.01 2.09
CA TYR A 112 -2.82 -11.62 0.68
C TYR A 112 -4.21 -11.48 0.05
N VAL A 113 -4.53 -10.30 -0.49
CA VAL A 113 -5.82 -10.02 -1.13
C VAL A 113 -5.63 -9.94 -2.65
N THR A 114 -6.34 -10.82 -3.36
CA THR A 114 -6.45 -10.82 -4.82
C THR A 114 -7.82 -10.33 -5.27
N ARG A 115 -7.88 -9.87 -6.51
CA ARG A 115 -9.12 -9.50 -7.21
C ARG A 115 -8.91 -9.77 -8.70
N ASN A 116 -10.01 -9.97 -9.43
CA ASN A 116 -9.98 -10.08 -10.89
C ASN A 116 -9.17 -8.91 -11.50
N PRO A 117 -8.11 -9.18 -12.28
CA PRO A 117 -7.22 -8.13 -12.80
C PRO A 117 -7.95 -7.13 -13.71
N TYR A 118 -9.01 -7.55 -14.43
CA TYR A 118 -9.82 -6.64 -15.25
C TYR A 118 -10.52 -5.58 -14.39
N ASP A 119 -11.08 -6.00 -13.24
CA ASP A 119 -11.71 -5.07 -12.30
C ASP A 119 -10.67 -4.16 -11.62
N CYS A 120 -9.49 -4.70 -11.31
CA CYS A 120 -8.38 -3.91 -10.75
C CYS A 120 -7.94 -2.81 -11.71
N CYS A 121 -7.80 -3.13 -13.00
CA CYS A 121 -7.40 -2.19 -14.03
C CYS A 121 -8.41 -1.03 -14.15
N VAL A 122 -9.71 -1.33 -14.26
CA VAL A 122 -10.76 -0.31 -14.30
C VAL A 122 -10.77 0.54 -13.02
N SER A 123 -10.63 -0.09 -11.86
CA SER A 123 -10.57 0.64 -10.58
C SER A 123 -9.32 1.52 -10.46
N PHE A 124 -8.19 1.08 -11.03
CA PHE A 124 -6.95 1.84 -11.05
C PHE A 124 -7.06 3.05 -11.97
N TYR A 125 -7.62 2.89 -13.16
CA TYR A 125 -7.93 4.01 -14.06
C TYR A 125 -8.73 5.12 -13.37
N HIS A 126 -9.87 4.80 -12.76
CA HIS A 126 -10.64 5.83 -12.07
C HIS A 126 -9.89 6.42 -10.87
N HIS A 127 -9.05 5.64 -10.21
CA HIS A 127 -8.20 6.15 -9.14
C HIS A 127 -7.17 7.17 -9.63
N THR A 128 -6.49 6.92 -10.75
CA THR A 128 -5.54 7.87 -11.33
C THR A 128 -6.22 9.14 -11.83
N LYS A 129 -7.46 9.04 -12.32
CA LYS A 129 -8.31 10.21 -12.70
C LYS A 129 -8.67 11.08 -11.50
N SER A 130 -8.89 10.48 -10.32
CA SER A 130 -9.28 11.21 -9.10
C SER A 130 -8.11 11.66 -8.23
N PHE A 131 -6.88 11.25 -8.54
CA PHE A 131 -5.71 11.54 -7.73
C PHE A 131 -4.64 12.27 -8.56
N PRO A 132 -4.60 13.61 -8.51
CA PRO A 132 -3.81 14.45 -9.42
C PRO A 132 -2.32 14.15 -9.50
N ALA A 133 -1.79 13.50 -8.45
CA ALA A 133 -0.40 13.11 -8.41
C ALA A 133 -0.02 12.06 -9.49
N TYR A 134 -1.01 11.40 -10.13
CA TYR A 134 -0.78 10.55 -11.30
C TYR A 134 -0.78 11.29 -12.65
N GLN A 135 -1.19 12.56 -12.70
CA GLN A 135 -1.30 13.36 -13.93
C GLN A 135 -2.07 12.64 -15.06
N PHE A 136 -3.18 12.00 -14.71
CA PHE A 136 -3.98 11.16 -15.60
C PHE A 136 -5.42 11.68 -15.79
N GLU A 137 -5.77 12.85 -15.26
CA GLU A 137 -7.14 13.39 -15.20
C GLU A 137 -7.81 13.52 -16.56
N THR A 138 -7.04 13.86 -17.60
CA THR A 138 -7.54 14.05 -18.97
C THR A 138 -7.29 12.86 -19.88
N LYS A 139 -6.43 11.91 -19.50
CA LYS A 139 -6.07 10.73 -20.29
C LYS A 139 -7.17 9.66 -20.32
N SER A 140 -7.27 8.92 -21.41
CA SER A 140 -8.26 7.87 -21.67
C SER A 140 -7.87 6.52 -21.06
N PHE A 141 -8.82 5.58 -21.01
CA PHE A 141 -8.54 4.21 -20.56
C PHE A 141 -7.56 3.48 -21.50
N ASP A 142 -7.66 3.69 -22.81
CA ASP A 142 -6.75 3.09 -23.79
C ASP A 142 -5.31 3.57 -23.62
N GLU A 143 -5.10 4.82 -23.19
CA GLU A 143 -3.77 5.33 -22.86
C GLU A 143 -3.18 4.61 -21.64
N LEU A 144 -4.00 4.24 -20.65
CA LEU A 144 -3.52 3.50 -19.47
C LEU A 144 -3.03 2.09 -19.84
N LEU A 145 -3.67 1.45 -20.81
CA LEU A 145 -3.30 0.10 -21.26
C LEU A 145 -2.03 0.07 -22.12
N ARG A 146 -1.52 1.24 -22.53
CA ARG A 146 -0.33 1.39 -23.39
C ARG A 146 0.91 1.87 -22.63
N GLU A 147 0.73 2.36 -21.40
CA GLU A 147 1.83 2.67 -20.45
C GLU A 147 2.40 1.38 -19.86
#